data_AF-A0A2E4P8F7-F1
#
_entry.id   AF-A0A2E4P8F7-F1
#
_cell.length_a   1.000
_cell.length_b   1.000
_cell.length_c   1.000
_cell.angle_alpha   90.00
_cell.angle_beta   90.00
_cell.angle_gamma   90.00
#
_symmetry.space_group_name_H-M   'P 1'
#
loop_
_entity.id
_entity.type
_entity.pdbx_description
1 polymer ?
#
loop_
_entity_poly.entity_id
_entity_poly.type
_entity_poly.pdbx_seq_one_letter_code
_entity_poly.pdbx_strand_id
1 'polypeptide(L)'
;MNPEYIIPKDRVLPRAQDYEFLRQEGMKYIEKLGNKLWTDYNAHDPGITILEVLAYVITELGYRSGFTVADLLTGKNGAIQNGSFFPADQIMVNAPLTEIDYRKLLIDIEGVSNGWLLATKRTLNSQGYYQPNDNEKNVYIDKQDDKLSFSNTNSKGKKNAQLHIRGLNRVFIELDEDPVYGDLNATITEYEFLVENPEKWVQVTIIPPFTDWLDKQAQYVKEFLAAADLNVMVYGSGSNIVTLNITNNTTGNNLLFKVEAYDKNEIADIENYLSSDYIKILELFENKKAKADKIFDRTLVKLQSNRNLTEDFIEVNIVPSVMVSVCAKIELKPQSNPTDVMVAIQKAIYDVLNPGVSFYTLLQLAQQGYSTEDIFTGPRLEHGFLKDEEVIKSQLPTSVHSSDIIAAIMKIEGVQSVNNVLMTAYDAAGNPIAGKTNVSWCMPLPGDVRPTFNRKRSQLQLFQNGIPFLLSEDAQRNIDQQISIYKSFKTAQKYIILLKTYRYLKAPTTS
;
A
#
# COMPACT_ATOMS: atom_id res chain seq x y z
N MET A 1 -44.18 18.75 -13.36
CA MET A 1 -44.43 19.24 -11.99
C MET A 1 -44.09 18.11 -11.05
N ASN A 2 -43.14 18.31 -10.15
CA ASN A 2 -42.72 17.31 -9.17
C ASN A 2 -43.91 17.04 -8.21
N PRO A 3 -44.31 15.80 -7.95
CA PRO A 3 -45.53 15.46 -7.19
C PRO A 3 -45.43 15.71 -5.67
N GLU A 4 -44.37 16.35 -5.18
CA GLU A 4 -44.03 16.40 -3.74
C GLU A 4 -44.70 17.51 -2.92
N TYR A 5 -45.54 18.36 -3.51
CA TYR A 5 -46.19 19.46 -2.79
C TYR A 5 -47.72 19.36 -2.84
N ILE A 6 -48.29 18.31 -2.24
CA ILE A 6 -49.73 18.20 -2.01
C ILE A 6 -50.00 18.57 -0.55
N ILE A 7 -50.82 19.59 -0.30
CA ILE A 7 -51.34 19.86 1.05
C ILE A 7 -52.54 18.92 1.26
N PRO A 8 -52.48 17.96 2.19
CA PRO A 8 -53.60 17.06 2.45
C PRO A 8 -54.83 17.85 2.91
N LYS A 9 -56.00 17.55 2.35
CA LYS A 9 -57.27 18.18 2.73
C LYS A 9 -57.65 17.88 4.19
N ASP A 10 -57.24 16.71 4.69
CA ASP A 10 -57.52 16.22 6.04
C ASP A 10 -56.22 16.17 6.86
N ARG A 11 -55.67 17.34 7.19
CA ARG A 11 -54.44 17.46 7.99
C ARG A 11 -54.74 17.13 9.46
N VAL A 12 -54.26 16.00 9.94
CA VAL A 12 -54.29 15.66 11.37
C VAL A 12 -53.10 16.32 12.06
N LEU A 13 -53.37 17.24 12.99
CA LEU A 13 -52.34 17.92 13.77
C LEU A 13 -51.95 17.09 15.00
N PRO A 14 -50.66 17.07 15.40
CA PRO A 14 -50.28 16.60 16.72
C PRO A 14 -51.06 17.35 17.80
N ARG A 15 -51.40 16.69 18.92
CA ARG A 15 -52.16 17.31 20.03
C ARG A 15 -51.55 18.62 20.54
N ALA A 16 -50.23 18.73 20.56
CA ALA A 16 -49.52 19.95 20.98
C ALA A 16 -49.60 21.11 19.96
N GLN A 17 -50.11 20.85 18.75
CA GLN A 17 -50.33 21.83 17.69
C GLN A 17 -51.82 22.04 17.38
N ASP A 18 -52.71 21.36 18.13
CA ASP A 18 -54.15 21.45 17.98
C ASP A 18 -54.70 22.40 19.06
N TYR A 19 -54.96 23.64 18.63
CA TYR A 19 -55.49 24.69 19.50
C TYR A 19 -56.80 24.28 20.19
N GLU A 20 -57.72 23.66 19.45
CA GLU A 20 -59.05 23.33 19.98
C GLU A 20 -58.94 22.20 21.01
N PHE A 21 -58.08 21.21 20.74
CA PHE A 21 -57.74 20.19 21.72
C PHE A 21 -57.15 20.79 23.01
N LEU A 22 -56.16 21.69 22.88
CA LEU A 22 -55.49 22.32 24.03
C LEU A 22 -56.44 23.18 24.86
N ARG A 23 -57.33 23.93 24.19
CA ARG A 23 -58.37 24.72 24.82
C ARG A 23 -59.35 23.83 25.58
N GLN A 24 -59.83 22.75 24.97
CA GLN A 24 -60.73 21.79 25.62
C GLN A 24 -60.08 21.11 26.83
N GLU A 25 -58.82 20.71 26.74
CA GLU A 25 -58.08 20.16 27.88
C GLU A 25 -57.93 21.19 29.00
N GLY A 26 -57.60 22.44 28.66
CA GLY A 26 -57.53 23.55 29.61
C GLY A 26 -58.85 23.80 30.34
N MET A 27 -59.96 23.81 29.61
CA MET A 27 -61.31 23.94 30.17
C MET A 27 -61.61 22.83 31.18
N LYS A 28 -61.27 21.57 30.86
CA LYS A 28 -61.42 20.45 31.79
C LYS A 28 -60.65 20.67 33.08
N TYR A 29 -59.44 21.24 33.03
CA TYR A 29 -58.67 21.57 34.23
C TYR A 29 -59.35 22.66 35.07
N ILE A 30 -59.85 23.74 34.45
CA ILE A 30 -60.57 24.81 35.14
C ILE A 30 -61.84 24.28 35.79
N GLU A 31 -62.66 23.51 35.06
CA GLU A 31 -63.89 22.92 35.59
C GLU A 31 -63.60 21.94 36.74
N LYS A 32 -62.53 21.15 36.65
CA LYS A 32 -62.18 20.19 37.69
C LYS A 32 -61.67 20.86 38.97
N LEU A 33 -60.88 21.92 38.83
CA LEU A 33 -60.16 22.53 39.96
C LEU A 33 -60.90 23.76 40.54
N GLY A 34 -61.64 24.49 39.71
CA GLY A 34 -62.19 25.81 40.02
C GLY A 34 -63.71 25.90 40.18
N ASN A 35 -64.47 24.83 39.87
CA ASN A 35 -65.95 24.90 39.77
C ASN A 35 -66.71 25.42 41.01
N LYS A 36 -66.09 25.39 42.20
CA LYS A 36 -66.71 25.90 43.43
C LYS A 36 -66.66 27.43 43.54
N LEU A 37 -65.68 28.07 42.90
CA LEU A 37 -65.41 29.50 43.01
C LEU A 37 -65.61 30.24 41.68
N TRP A 38 -65.39 29.57 40.55
CA TRP A 38 -65.48 30.13 39.21
C TRP A 38 -66.47 29.30 38.39
N THR A 39 -67.61 29.91 38.03
CA THR A 39 -68.75 29.22 37.38
C THR A 39 -69.11 29.79 36.01
N ASP A 40 -68.53 30.93 35.61
CA ASP A 40 -68.73 31.53 34.29
C ASP A 40 -67.58 31.13 33.35
N TYR A 41 -67.91 30.40 32.30
CA TYR A 41 -66.94 29.86 31.32
C TYR A 41 -67.10 30.50 29.94
N ASN A 42 -67.76 31.64 29.86
CA ASN A 42 -68.01 32.31 28.58
C ASN A 42 -66.81 33.13 28.08
N ALA A 43 -66.78 33.40 26.78
CA ALA A 43 -65.67 34.12 26.12
C ALA A 43 -65.46 35.58 26.57
N HIS A 44 -66.38 36.16 27.34
CA HIS A 44 -66.23 37.51 27.88
C HIS A 44 -65.49 37.53 29.23
N ASP A 45 -65.32 36.37 29.86
CA ASP A 45 -64.57 36.23 31.12
C ASP A 45 -63.05 36.41 30.85
N PRO A 46 -62.37 37.33 31.57
CA PRO A 46 -60.93 37.56 31.40
C PRO A 46 -60.05 36.32 31.64
N GLY A 47 -60.43 35.42 32.53
CA GLY A 47 -59.70 34.19 32.78
C GLY A 47 -59.84 33.17 31.64
N ILE A 48 -61.01 33.10 30.99
CA ILE A 48 -61.21 32.26 29.81
C ILE A 48 -60.42 32.79 28.62
N THR A 49 -60.38 34.11 28.42
CA THR A 49 -59.54 34.71 27.37
C THR A 49 -58.04 34.47 27.63
N ILE A 50 -57.59 34.46 28.89
CA ILE A 50 -56.21 34.07 29.25
C ILE A 50 -55.94 32.60 28.90
N LEU A 51 -56.89 31.68 29.14
CA LEU A 51 -56.73 30.27 28.75
C LEU A 51 -56.59 30.12 27.23
N GLU A 52 -57.38 30.83 26.45
CA GLU A 52 -57.32 30.81 24.98
C GLU A 52 -55.95 31.30 24.48
N VAL A 53 -55.41 32.37 25.06
CA VAL A 53 -54.04 32.84 24.75
C VAL A 53 -53.00 31.77 25.13
N LEU A 54 -53.14 31.12 26.29
CA LEU A 54 -52.23 30.05 26.70
C LEU A 54 -52.27 28.86 25.72
N ALA A 55 -53.46 28.44 25.28
CA ALA A 55 -53.64 27.38 24.29
C ALA A 55 -52.99 27.73 22.94
N TYR A 56 -53.07 29.00 22.52
CA TYR A 56 -52.37 29.50 21.34
C TYR A 56 -50.84 29.47 21.50
N VAL A 57 -50.31 29.94 22.63
CA VAL A 57 -48.86 29.91 22.90
C VAL A 57 -48.33 28.48 22.95
N ILE A 58 -49.07 27.54 23.54
CA ILE A 58 -48.68 26.12 23.54
C ILE A 58 -48.71 25.55 22.12
N THR A 59 -49.69 25.93 21.31
CA THR A 59 -49.77 25.55 19.89
C THR A 59 -48.54 26.03 19.11
N GLU A 60 -48.13 27.28 19.32
CA GLU A 60 -46.92 27.85 18.72
C GLU A 60 -45.66 27.13 19.20
N LEU A 61 -45.56 26.84 20.50
CA LEU A 61 -44.44 26.10 21.07
C LEU A 61 -44.35 24.69 20.47
N GLY A 62 -45.48 23.98 20.39
CA GLY A 62 -45.57 22.66 19.78
C GLY A 62 -45.25 22.66 18.28
N TYR A 63 -45.52 23.76 17.59
CA TYR A 63 -45.09 23.97 16.20
C TYR A 63 -43.57 24.13 16.13
N ARG A 64 -42.99 25.04 16.92
CA ARG A 64 -41.54 25.30 16.95
C ARG A 64 -40.72 24.10 17.40
N SER A 65 -41.20 23.32 18.37
CA SER A 65 -40.54 22.10 18.83
C SER A 65 -40.76 20.90 17.89
N GLY A 66 -41.67 21.03 16.92
CA GLY A 66 -42.02 19.96 15.98
C GLY A 66 -41.14 19.90 14.73
N PHE A 67 -40.18 20.81 14.57
CA PHE A 67 -39.21 20.75 13.48
C PHE A 67 -38.28 19.53 13.60
N THR A 68 -37.66 19.13 12.49
CA THR A 68 -36.71 18.00 12.52
C THR A 68 -35.55 18.32 13.44
N VAL A 69 -34.95 17.29 14.06
CA VAL A 69 -33.75 17.49 14.90
C VAL A 69 -32.63 18.17 14.10
N ALA A 70 -32.51 17.89 12.80
CA ALA A 70 -31.56 18.56 11.92
C ALA A 70 -31.83 20.07 11.88
N ASP A 71 -33.06 20.51 11.66
CA ASP A 71 -33.43 21.93 11.60
C ASP A 71 -33.25 22.62 12.96
N LEU A 72 -33.65 21.96 14.05
CA LEU A 72 -33.54 22.48 15.41
C LEU A 72 -32.08 22.73 15.83
N LEU A 73 -31.16 21.89 15.36
CA LEU A 73 -29.74 21.98 15.70
C LEU A 73 -28.93 22.80 14.69
N THR A 74 -29.53 23.19 13.57
CA THR A 74 -28.85 23.94 12.51
C THR A 74 -28.75 25.42 12.88
N GLY A 75 -27.52 25.95 12.87
CA GLY A 75 -27.25 27.36 13.11
C GLY A 75 -27.67 28.25 11.93
N LYS A 76 -27.58 29.57 12.12
CA LYS A 76 -27.91 30.58 11.07
C LYS A 76 -27.12 30.43 9.77
N ASN A 77 -25.98 29.75 9.82
CA ASN A 77 -25.10 29.49 8.68
C ASN A 77 -25.46 28.20 7.93
N GLY A 78 -26.56 27.52 8.29
CA GLY A 78 -26.97 26.27 7.66
C GLY A 78 -26.16 25.04 8.10
N ALA A 79 -25.38 25.16 9.19
CA ALA A 79 -24.57 24.05 9.71
C ALA A 79 -24.89 23.75 11.18
N ILE A 80 -24.83 22.47 11.55
CA ILE A 80 -24.87 22.03 12.95
C ILE A 80 -23.47 22.19 13.55
N GLN A 81 -23.32 23.11 14.51
CA GLN A 81 -22.04 23.44 15.14
C GLN A 81 -22.13 23.39 16.67
N ASN A 82 -22.58 22.26 17.21
CA ASN A 82 -22.74 22.07 18.65
C ASN A 82 -21.53 21.42 19.35
N GLY A 83 -20.48 21.05 18.59
CA GLY A 83 -19.28 20.38 19.10
C GLY A 83 -19.53 19.01 19.75
N SER A 84 -20.74 18.46 19.64
CA SER A 84 -21.16 17.22 20.31
C SER A 84 -21.29 16.05 19.33
N PHE A 85 -21.46 16.34 18.03
CA PHE A 85 -21.44 15.32 16.99
C PHE A 85 -20.10 15.31 16.29
N PHE A 86 -19.48 14.14 16.25
CA PHE A 86 -18.23 13.91 15.56
C PHE A 86 -18.51 13.06 14.31
N PRO A 87 -17.86 13.37 13.17
CA PRO A 87 -17.89 12.48 12.02
C PRO A 87 -17.15 11.17 12.34
N ALA A 88 -17.54 10.09 11.67
CA ALA A 88 -17.00 8.75 11.93
C ALA A 88 -15.46 8.70 11.80
N ASP A 89 -14.88 9.44 10.85
CA ASP A 89 -13.43 9.51 10.63
C ASP A 89 -12.64 10.18 11.77
N GLN A 90 -13.32 10.83 12.72
CA GLN A 90 -12.71 11.42 13.91
C GLN A 90 -12.81 10.55 15.15
N ILE A 91 -13.89 9.76 15.30
CA ILE A 91 -14.16 9.02 16.55
C ILE A 91 -14.05 7.50 16.42
N MET A 92 -14.16 6.94 15.22
CA MET A 92 -14.11 5.49 15.03
C MET A 92 -12.71 4.97 14.69
N VAL A 93 -11.83 5.86 14.21
CA VAL A 93 -10.42 5.53 13.93
C VAL A 93 -9.64 5.37 15.23
N ASN A 94 -8.67 4.45 15.23
CA ASN A 94 -7.81 4.18 16.38
C ASN A 94 -6.34 4.49 16.05
N ALA A 95 -5.51 4.66 17.08
CA ALA A 95 -4.06 4.71 16.88
C ALA A 95 -3.53 3.34 16.41
N PRO A 96 -2.50 3.30 15.55
CA PRO A 96 -1.92 2.04 15.09
C PRO A 96 -1.27 1.26 16.25
N LEU A 97 -1.61 -0.02 16.39
CA LEU A 97 -1.02 -0.87 17.44
C LEU A 97 -0.52 -2.20 16.89
N THR A 98 -1.29 -2.81 15.99
CA THR A 98 -0.98 -4.14 15.45
C THR A 98 -0.04 -4.05 14.25
N GLU A 99 0.57 -5.18 13.87
CA GLU A 99 1.33 -5.26 12.63
C GLU A 99 0.47 -4.82 11.42
N ILE A 100 -0.80 -5.22 11.38
CA ILE A 100 -1.74 -4.84 10.29
C ILE A 100 -1.93 -3.33 10.24
N ASP A 101 -2.09 -2.66 11.39
CA ASP A 101 -2.26 -1.21 11.44
C ASP A 101 -1.03 -0.47 10.88
N TYR A 102 0.18 -0.89 11.29
CA TYR A 102 1.40 -0.31 10.74
C TYR A 102 1.55 -0.61 9.24
N ARG A 103 1.13 -1.80 8.78
CA ARG A 103 1.12 -2.09 7.34
C ARG A 103 0.18 -1.16 6.59
N LYS A 104 -1.04 -0.92 7.09
CA LYS A 104 -1.96 0.06 6.51
C LYS A 104 -1.34 1.46 6.46
N LEU A 105 -0.69 1.89 7.55
CA LEU A 105 0.01 3.18 7.59
C LEU A 105 1.13 3.30 6.57
N LEU A 106 1.92 2.25 6.39
CA LEU A 106 3.02 2.24 5.42
C LEU A 106 2.50 2.27 3.98
N ILE A 107 1.47 1.47 3.67
CA ILE A 107 0.82 1.43 2.34
C ILE A 107 0.20 2.79 1.97
N ASP A 108 -0.32 3.52 2.96
CA ASP A 108 -0.89 4.86 2.79
C ASP A 108 0.15 5.94 2.47
N ILE A 109 1.45 5.65 2.57
CA ILE A 109 2.50 6.61 2.20
C ILE A 109 2.59 6.72 0.67
N GLU A 110 2.61 7.96 0.17
CA GLU A 110 2.84 8.24 -1.25
C GLU A 110 4.22 7.72 -1.68
N GLY A 111 4.26 6.86 -2.69
CA GLY A 111 5.46 6.18 -3.18
C GLY A 111 5.70 4.78 -2.60
N VAL A 112 4.87 4.30 -1.67
CA VAL A 112 4.97 2.94 -1.07
C VAL A 112 3.86 2.02 -1.59
N SER A 113 4.20 1.06 -2.43
CA SER A 113 3.28 0.03 -2.94
C SER A 113 2.80 -0.92 -1.82
N ASN A 114 3.73 -1.35 -0.96
CA ASN A 114 3.43 -2.20 0.19
C ASN A 114 4.42 -1.97 1.33
N GLY A 115 4.08 -2.38 2.54
CA GLY A 115 4.97 -2.26 3.70
C GLY A 115 4.75 -3.38 4.71
N TRP A 116 5.80 -3.72 5.44
CA TRP A 116 5.81 -4.77 6.46
C TRP A 116 6.56 -4.30 7.70
N LEU A 117 5.96 -4.54 8.87
CA LEU A 117 6.59 -4.41 10.17
C LEU A 117 6.93 -5.82 10.67
N LEU A 118 8.19 -6.07 11.00
CA LEU A 118 8.65 -7.33 11.59
C LEU A 118 9.13 -7.06 13.01
N ALA A 119 8.28 -7.35 14.00
CA ALA A 119 8.60 -7.11 15.41
C ALA A 119 9.61 -8.12 15.99
N THR A 120 9.68 -9.30 15.39
CA THR A 120 10.55 -10.40 15.85
C THR A 120 11.07 -11.22 14.67
N LYS A 121 12.12 -12.00 14.91
CA LYS A 121 12.56 -13.07 14.03
C LYS A 121 11.55 -14.21 14.05
N ARG A 122 11.50 -14.99 12.97
CA ARG A 122 10.64 -16.18 12.86
C ARG A 122 11.16 -17.40 13.62
N THR A 123 12.34 -17.32 14.23
CA THR A 123 12.94 -18.39 15.03
C THR A 123 12.44 -18.35 16.48
N LEU A 124 12.11 -19.51 17.04
CA LEU A 124 11.68 -19.65 18.43
C LEU A 124 12.88 -19.88 19.36
N ASN A 125 12.81 -19.32 20.56
CA ASN A 125 13.75 -19.64 21.62
C ASN A 125 13.37 -20.96 22.33
N SER A 126 14.19 -21.38 23.30
CA SER A 126 13.95 -22.61 24.09
C SER A 126 12.65 -22.61 24.90
N GLN A 127 12.01 -21.45 25.05
CA GLN A 127 10.75 -21.26 25.77
C GLN A 127 9.54 -21.14 24.81
N GLY A 128 9.74 -21.26 23.50
CA GLY A 128 8.67 -21.17 22.50
C GLY A 128 8.27 -19.74 22.11
N TYR A 129 9.03 -18.72 22.49
CA TYR A 129 8.79 -17.33 22.06
C TYR A 129 9.64 -16.98 20.84
N TYR A 130 9.07 -16.19 19.92
CA TYR A 130 9.84 -15.60 18.82
C TYR A 130 11.02 -14.78 19.36
N GLN A 131 12.18 -14.97 18.75
CA GLN A 131 13.39 -14.26 19.11
C GLN A 131 13.30 -12.79 18.65
N PRO A 132 13.78 -11.84 19.45
CA PRO A 132 13.85 -10.44 19.00
C PRO A 132 14.79 -10.28 17.80
N ASN A 133 14.60 -9.18 17.06
CA ASN A 133 15.52 -8.76 16.02
C ASN A 133 16.92 -8.48 16.61
N ASP A 134 17.94 -8.51 15.75
CA ASP A 134 19.29 -8.16 16.18
C ASP A 134 19.38 -6.68 16.51
N ASN A 135 20.04 -6.36 17.62
CA ASN A 135 20.31 -4.98 17.98
C ASN A 135 21.30 -4.38 16.97
N GLU A 136 21.19 -3.08 16.68
CA GLU A 136 22.19 -2.32 15.91
C GLU A 136 23.61 -2.51 16.48
N LYS A 137 23.71 -2.52 17.82
CA LYS A 137 24.92 -2.83 18.55
C LYS A 137 24.66 -3.89 19.60
N ASN A 138 25.49 -4.94 19.60
CA ASN A 138 25.38 -6.01 20.60
C ASN A 138 25.61 -5.46 22.00
N VAL A 139 24.65 -5.69 22.89
CA VAL A 139 24.72 -5.34 24.31
C VAL A 139 24.92 -6.62 25.10
N TYR A 140 25.76 -6.58 26.14
CA TYR A 140 26.11 -7.72 26.97
C TYR A 140 25.90 -7.38 28.45
N ILE A 141 25.50 -8.39 29.23
CA ILE A 141 25.34 -8.30 30.68
C ILE A 141 26.66 -8.66 31.33
N ASP A 142 27.36 -7.65 31.86
CA ASP A 142 28.59 -7.84 32.62
C ASP A 142 28.25 -7.99 34.10
N LYS A 143 28.07 -9.25 34.54
CA LYS A 143 27.78 -9.57 35.95
C LYS A 143 28.98 -9.33 36.87
N GLN A 144 30.20 -9.24 36.33
CA GLN A 144 31.41 -9.06 37.14
C GLN A 144 31.61 -7.59 37.50
N ASP A 145 31.34 -6.70 36.54
CA ASP A 145 31.45 -5.26 36.71
C ASP A 145 30.09 -4.58 36.99
N ASP A 146 29.02 -5.37 37.17
CA ASP A 146 27.63 -4.94 37.41
C ASP A 146 27.11 -3.85 36.46
N LYS A 147 27.32 -4.05 35.15
CA LYS A 147 26.97 -3.07 34.10
C LYS A 147 26.51 -3.72 32.80
N LEU A 148 25.89 -2.92 31.94
CA LEU A 148 25.74 -3.25 30.53
C LEU A 148 27.01 -2.83 29.77
N SER A 149 27.45 -3.68 28.85
CA SER A 149 28.69 -3.48 28.08
C SER A 149 28.47 -3.76 26.60
N PHE A 150 29.22 -3.08 25.73
CA PHE A 150 29.32 -3.45 24.32
C PHE A 150 30.42 -4.49 24.05
N SER A 151 31.24 -4.80 25.06
CA SER A 151 32.26 -5.85 24.99
C SER A 151 31.65 -7.21 25.33
N ASN A 152 32.01 -8.22 24.55
CA ASN A 152 31.64 -9.61 24.82
C ASN A 152 32.46 -10.25 25.95
N THR A 153 33.41 -9.53 26.54
CA THR A 153 34.25 -9.98 27.66
C THR A 153 34.30 -8.95 28.78
N ASN A 154 34.38 -9.43 30.02
CA ASN A 154 34.50 -8.59 31.21
C ASN A 154 35.96 -8.23 31.56
N SER A 155 36.14 -7.46 32.63
CA SER A 155 37.45 -7.06 33.18
C SER A 155 38.41 -8.21 33.50
N LYS A 156 37.91 -9.45 33.62
CA LYS A 156 38.69 -10.68 33.86
C LYS A 156 38.83 -11.57 32.63
N GLY A 157 38.45 -11.09 31.44
CA GLY A 157 38.50 -11.85 30.19
C GLY A 157 37.46 -12.96 30.05
N LYS A 158 36.47 -13.05 30.95
CA LYS A 158 35.38 -14.03 30.85
C LYS A 158 34.29 -13.52 29.92
N LYS A 159 33.73 -14.41 29.09
CA LYS A 159 32.68 -14.09 28.13
C LYS A 159 31.37 -13.69 28.84
N ASN A 160 30.79 -12.56 28.43
CA ASN A 160 29.51 -12.05 28.91
C ASN A 160 28.35 -12.63 28.08
N ALA A 161 27.18 -12.77 28.72
CA ALA A 161 25.96 -13.15 28.02
C ALA A 161 25.40 -11.96 27.24
N GLN A 162 24.97 -12.17 26.00
CA GLN A 162 24.34 -11.14 25.19
C GLN A 162 22.93 -10.83 25.71
N LEU A 163 22.61 -9.55 25.85
CA LEU A 163 21.28 -9.04 26.10
C LEU A 163 20.59 -8.77 24.76
N HIS A 164 19.53 -9.52 24.48
CA HIS A 164 18.68 -9.30 23.32
C HIS A 164 17.54 -8.35 23.69
N ILE A 165 17.53 -7.15 23.13
CA ILE A 165 16.53 -6.12 23.43
C ILE A 165 15.25 -6.44 22.63
N ARG A 166 14.09 -6.32 23.28
CA ARG A 166 12.77 -6.49 22.64
C ARG A 166 12.17 -5.12 22.30
N GLY A 167 11.19 -5.11 21.41
CA GLY A 167 10.53 -3.88 20.95
C GLY A 167 11.32 -3.13 19.86
N LEU A 168 12.35 -3.76 19.30
CA LEU A 168 13.12 -3.19 18.20
C LEU A 168 12.62 -3.79 16.88
N ASN A 169 11.80 -3.03 16.18
CA ASN A 169 11.09 -3.46 14.98
C ASN A 169 11.92 -3.21 13.71
N ARG A 170 11.86 -4.13 12.74
CA ARG A 170 12.41 -3.93 11.39
C ARG A 170 11.28 -3.56 10.44
N VAL A 171 11.50 -2.59 9.57
CA VAL A 171 10.50 -2.15 8.59
C VAL A 171 11.02 -2.43 7.19
N PHE A 172 10.19 -3.09 6.38
CA PHE A 172 10.41 -3.21 4.96
C PHE A 172 9.34 -2.45 4.20
N ILE A 173 9.75 -1.75 3.14
CA ILE A 173 8.85 -1.11 2.20
C ILE A 173 9.09 -1.63 0.78
N GLU A 174 8.02 -1.69 0.01
CA GLU A 174 8.06 -1.83 -1.43
C GLU A 174 7.68 -0.50 -2.03
N LEU A 175 8.51 0.02 -2.94
CA LEU A 175 8.29 1.28 -3.61
C LEU A 175 7.34 1.11 -4.80
N ASP A 176 6.51 2.12 -5.03
CA ASP A 176 5.71 2.24 -6.25
C ASP A 176 6.64 2.35 -7.48
N GLU A 177 6.16 1.86 -8.61
CA GLU A 177 6.84 2.06 -9.90
C GLU A 177 6.80 3.55 -10.28
N ASP A 178 7.98 4.13 -10.56
CA ASP A 178 8.08 5.53 -10.90
C ASP A 178 7.78 5.75 -12.40
N PRO A 179 6.91 6.71 -12.76
CA PRO A 179 6.56 6.95 -14.17
C PRO A 179 7.74 7.35 -15.06
N VAL A 180 8.82 7.87 -14.48
CA VAL A 180 9.99 8.39 -15.22
C VAL A 180 11.16 7.41 -15.12
N TYR A 181 11.42 6.87 -13.93
CA TYR A 181 12.62 6.05 -13.67
C TYR A 181 12.35 4.55 -13.46
N GLY A 182 11.09 4.12 -13.63
CA GLY A 182 10.67 2.74 -13.55
C GLY A 182 10.78 2.16 -12.13
N ASP A 183 11.23 0.91 -12.05
CA ASP A 183 11.36 0.21 -10.76
C ASP A 183 12.45 0.85 -9.88
N LEU A 184 12.02 1.37 -8.73
CA LEU A 184 12.90 1.90 -7.68
C LEU A 184 13.31 0.83 -6.66
N ASN A 185 12.69 -0.36 -6.67
CA ASN A 185 13.03 -1.46 -5.78
C ASN A 185 14.33 -2.17 -6.20
N ALA A 186 14.67 -2.10 -7.49
CA ALA A 186 15.91 -2.65 -8.04
C ALA A 186 16.89 -1.53 -8.38
N THR A 187 18.16 -1.72 -8.04
CA THR A 187 19.25 -0.82 -8.48
C THR A 187 19.68 -1.14 -9.91
N ILE A 188 19.58 -2.41 -10.33
CA ILE A 188 19.78 -2.81 -11.73
C ILE A 188 18.69 -2.17 -12.59
N THR A 189 19.09 -1.46 -13.64
CA THR A 189 18.18 -0.63 -14.44
C THR A 189 18.34 -0.94 -15.94
N GLU A 190 17.23 -1.24 -16.61
CA GLU A 190 17.18 -1.26 -18.08
C GLU A 190 17.24 0.19 -18.59
N TYR A 191 18.10 0.45 -19.57
CA TYR A 191 18.35 1.80 -20.09
C TYR A 191 18.49 1.76 -21.61
N GLU A 192 18.00 2.80 -22.27
CA GLU A 192 18.02 2.93 -23.72
C GLU A 192 18.59 4.30 -24.09
N PHE A 193 19.46 4.33 -25.09
CA PHE A 193 20.01 5.57 -25.63
C PHE A 193 20.07 5.51 -27.15
N LEU A 194 20.03 6.69 -27.76
CA LEU A 194 20.12 6.85 -29.21
C LEU A 194 21.58 7.02 -29.63
N VAL A 195 22.02 6.20 -30.56
CA VAL A 195 23.25 6.40 -31.33
C VAL A 195 22.86 7.15 -32.59
N GLU A 196 23.45 8.31 -32.86
CA GLU A 196 22.98 9.20 -33.95
C GLU A 196 23.48 8.78 -35.35
N ASN A 197 24.53 7.96 -35.46
CA ASN A 197 25.15 7.62 -36.75
C ASN A 197 25.65 6.16 -36.82
N PRO A 198 24.88 5.21 -37.38
CA PRO A 198 23.50 5.36 -37.87
C PRO A 198 22.50 5.56 -36.72
N GLU A 199 21.39 6.26 -36.98
CA GLU A 199 20.32 6.47 -35.99
C GLU A 199 19.74 5.13 -35.54
N LYS A 200 20.09 4.73 -34.32
CA LYS A 200 19.75 3.41 -33.76
C LYS A 200 19.60 3.50 -32.25
N TRP A 201 18.53 2.93 -31.73
CA TRP A 201 18.36 2.74 -30.29
C TRP A 201 19.18 1.53 -29.83
N VAL A 202 19.99 1.73 -28.80
CA VAL A 202 20.78 0.69 -28.14
C VAL A 202 20.20 0.47 -26.75
N GLN A 203 19.89 -0.79 -26.44
CA GLN A 203 19.32 -1.20 -25.16
C GLN A 203 20.39 -1.90 -24.32
N VAL A 204 20.52 -1.48 -23.06
CA VAL A 204 21.49 -2.01 -22.10
C VAL A 204 20.87 -2.26 -20.74
N THR A 205 21.49 -3.15 -19.97
CA THR A 205 21.22 -3.31 -18.54
C THR A 205 22.39 -2.75 -17.74
N ILE A 206 22.14 -1.72 -16.92
CA ILE A 206 23.15 -1.10 -16.08
C ILE A 206 23.10 -1.73 -14.68
N ILE A 207 24.22 -2.28 -14.25
CA ILE A 207 24.45 -2.86 -12.95
C ILE A 207 25.36 -1.91 -12.16
N PRO A 208 24.83 -1.15 -11.20
CA PRO A 208 25.63 -0.26 -10.35
C PRO A 208 26.50 -1.06 -9.37
N PRO A 209 27.49 -0.42 -8.73
CA PRO A 209 28.37 -1.09 -7.77
C PRO A 209 27.68 -1.37 -6.41
N PHE A 210 26.44 -0.91 -6.22
CA PHE A 210 25.63 -1.09 -5.02
C PHE A 210 24.31 -1.83 -5.30
N THR A 211 23.82 -2.57 -4.31
CA THR A 211 22.54 -3.32 -4.41
C THR A 211 21.41 -2.69 -3.60
N ASP A 212 21.70 -1.64 -2.84
CA ASP A 212 20.77 -0.93 -1.95
C ASP A 212 21.03 0.59 -2.03
N TRP A 213 19.98 1.40 -1.98
CA TRP A 213 20.07 2.87 -1.99
C TRP A 213 20.66 3.46 -0.71
N LEU A 214 20.67 2.70 0.38
CA LEU A 214 21.29 3.05 1.66
C LEU A 214 22.79 2.72 1.70
N ASP A 215 23.32 2.03 0.69
CA ASP A 215 24.76 1.74 0.58
C ASP A 215 25.56 3.05 0.49
N LYS A 216 26.75 3.08 1.11
CA LYS A 216 27.67 4.21 1.03
C LYS A 216 28.05 4.54 -0.42
N GLN A 217 28.20 3.53 -1.28
CA GLN A 217 28.52 3.76 -2.68
C GLN A 217 27.39 4.45 -3.45
N ALA A 218 26.13 4.24 -3.06
CA ALA A 218 25.01 4.98 -3.64
C ALA A 218 25.06 6.47 -3.27
N GLN A 219 25.61 6.82 -2.10
CA GLN A 219 25.81 8.21 -1.68
C GLN A 219 26.90 8.92 -2.49
N TYR A 220 27.92 8.17 -2.94
CA TYR A 220 29.01 8.74 -3.75
C TYR A 220 28.52 9.26 -5.11
N VAL A 221 27.39 8.77 -5.66
CA VAL A 221 26.89 9.23 -6.97
C VAL A 221 26.72 10.75 -7.00
N LYS A 222 26.13 11.33 -5.96
CA LYS A 222 25.98 12.77 -5.78
C LYS A 222 27.32 13.50 -5.67
N GLU A 223 28.25 12.93 -4.91
CA GLU A 223 29.59 13.49 -4.74
C GLU A 223 30.35 13.54 -6.06
N PHE A 224 30.20 12.51 -6.90
CA PHE A 224 30.82 12.41 -8.21
C PHE A 224 30.23 13.42 -9.20
N LEU A 225 28.91 13.64 -9.19
CA LEU A 225 28.28 14.69 -9.99
C LEU A 225 28.79 16.11 -9.64
N ALA A 226 29.18 16.33 -8.38
CA ALA A 226 29.72 17.61 -7.91
C ALA A 226 31.25 17.70 -8.01
N ALA A 227 31.95 16.63 -8.40
CA ALA A 227 33.41 16.57 -8.38
C ALA A 227 34.04 17.32 -9.56
N ALA A 228 35.12 18.05 -9.28
CA ALA A 228 35.86 18.80 -10.30
C ALA A 228 36.94 17.96 -11.03
N ASP A 229 37.43 16.89 -10.39
CA ASP A 229 38.53 16.07 -10.90
C ASP A 229 38.17 14.57 -10.85
N LEU A 230 37.70 14.07 -12.00
CA LEU A 230 37.30 12.68 -12.21
C LEU A 230 38.20 12.02 -13.26
N ASN A 231 38.66 10.81 -12.95
CA ASN A 231 39.24 9.91 -13.93
C ASN A 231 38.17 8.90 -14.38
N VAL A 232 37.90 8.84 -15.68
CA VAL A 232 36.92 7.93 -16.28
C VAL A 232 37.63 6.93 -17.18
N MET A 233 37.44 5.64 -16.91
CA MET A 233 37.92 4.55 -17.75
C MET A 233 36.75 3.68 -18.21
N VAL A 234 36.64 3.48 -19.51
CA VAL A 234 35.65 2.61 -20.14
C VAL A 234 36.38 1.49 -20.88
N TYR A 235 35.99 0.24 -20.60
CA TYR A 235 36.62 -0.92 -21.23
C TYR A 235 35.69 -2.14 -21.24
N GLY A 236 35.74 -2.93 -22.32
CA GLY A 236 35.12 -4.24 -22.39
C GLY A 236 35.63 -5.22 -21.32
N SER A 237 34.70 -5.87 -20.61
CA SER A 237 34.97 -6.87 -19.56
C SER A 237 34.15 -8.14 -19.80
N GLY A 238 34.39 -8.82 -20.92
CA GLY A 238 33.74 -10.08 -21.30
C GLY A 238 33.11 -10.00 -22.70
N SER A 239 32.33 -11.02 -23.08
CA SER A 239 31.74 -11.09 -24.43
C SER A 239 30.54 -10.15 -24.64
N ASN A 240 30.02 -9.52 -23.59
CA ASN A 240 28.77 -8.74 -23.64
C ASN A 240 28.70 -7.61 -22.59
N ILE A 241 29.81 -7.27 -21.94
CA ILE A 241 29.81 -6.36 -20.80
C ILE A 241 30.84 -5.27 -21.05
N VAL A 242 30.44 -4.01 -20.90
CA VAL A 242 31.31 -2.84 -20.85
C VAL A 242 31.35 -2.35 -19.41
N THR A 243 32.55 -2.05 -18.91
CA THR A 243 32.74 -1.51 -17.55
C THR A 243 33.04 -0.03 -17.63
N LEU A 244 32.27 0.76 -16.88
CA LEU A 244 32.51 2.17 -16.62
C LEU A 244 33.06 2.31 -15.21
N ASN A 245 34.35 2.62 -15.09
CA ASN A 245 35.01 2.88 -13.83
C ASN A 245 35.31 4.38 -13.70
N ILE A 246 34.68 5.03 -12.74
CA ILE A 246 34.90 6.44 -12.44
C ILE A 246 35.62 6.52 -11.11
N THR A 247 36.73 7.23 -11.06
CA THR A 247 37.50 7.48 -9.83
C THR A 247 37.54 8.96 -9.53
N ASN A 248 37.19 9.33 -8.30
CA ASN A 248 37.35 10.70 -7.82
C ASN A 248 38.77 10.86 -7.27
N ASN A 249 39.62 11.63 -7.97
CA ASN A 249 41.03 11.78 -7.62
C ASN A 249 41.24 12.53 -6.30
N THR A 250 40.23 13.29 -5.84
CA THR A 250 40.30 14.05 -4.60
C THR A 250 40.02 13.18 -3.37
N THR A 251 39.02 12.29 -3.46
CA THR A 251 38.63 11.43 -2.33
C THR A 251 39.26 10.04 -2.37
N GLY A 252 39.69 9.58 -3.55
CA GLY A 252 40.15 8.21 -3.79
C GLY A 252 39.01 7.19 -3.92
N ASN A 253 37.75 7.60 -3.82
CA ASN A 253 36.60 6.72 -4.01
C ASN A 253 36.44 6.35 -5.49
N ASN A 254 35.83 5.19 -5.76
CA ASN A 254 35.51 4.74 -7.11
C ASN A 254 34.06 4.24 -7.23
N LEU A 255 33.53 4.33 -8.45
CA LEU A 255 32.25 3.78 -8.86
C LEU A 255 32.45 2.93 -10.10
N LEU A 256 32.12 1.63 -10.00
CA LEU A 256 32.27 0.67 -11.09
C LEU A 256 30.90 0.18 -11.54
N PHE A 257 30.41 0.75 -12.64
CA PHE A 257 29.19 0.30 -13.30
C PHE A 257 29.52 -0.77 -14.34
N LYS A 258 28.77 -1.88 -14.33
CA LYS A 258 28.81 -2.87 -15.41
C LYS A 258 27.60 -2.69 -16.30
N VAL A 259 27.82 -2.54 -17.59
CA VAL A 259 26.78 -2.32 -18.58
C VAL A 259 26.73 -3.55 -19.48
N GLU A 260 25.68 -4.35 -19.34
CA GLU A 260 25.44 -5.53 -20.16
C GLU A 260 24.64 -5.15 -21.42
N ALA A 261 25.18 -5.47 -22.60
CA ALA A 261 24.51 -5.16 -23.86
C ALA A 261 23.39 -6.15 -24.15
N TYR A 262 22.29 -5.70 -24.74
CA TYR A 262 21.26 -6.62 -25.23
C TYR A 262 21.74 -7.36 -26.50
N ASP A 263 22.34 -6.63 -27.43
CA ASP A 263 23.03 -7.18 -28.60
C ASP A 263 24.55 -7.06 -28.42
N LYS A 264 25.24 -8.21 -28.47
CA LYS A 264 26.71 -8.31 -28.34
C LYS A 264 27.45 -7.53 -29.43
N ASN A 265 26.80 -7.24 -30.56
CA ASN A 265 27.39 -6.48 -31.65
C ASN A 265 27.42 -4.96 -31.39
N GLU A 266 26.75 -4.47 -30.35
CA GLU A 266 26.62 -3.04 -30.00
C GLU A 266 27.67 -2.56 -28.98
N ILE A 267 28.65 -3.40 -28.63
CA ILE A 267 29.64 -3.09 -27.58
C ILE A 267 30.44 -1.81 -27.87
N ALA A 268 30.86 -1.59 -29.13
CA ALA A 268 31.60 -0.39 -29.50
C ALA A 268 30.76 0.89 -29.36
N ASP A 269 29.47 0.82 -29.68
CA ASP A 269 28.53 1.95 -29.51
C ASP A 269 28.35 2.28 -28.03
N ILE A 270 28.28 1.26 -27.17
CA ILE A 270 28.20 1.41 -25.71
C ILE A 270 29.48 2.02 -25.15
N GLU A 271 30.66 1.55 -25.57
CA GLU A 271 31.95 2.13 -25.13
C GLU A 271 32.07 3.61 -25.50
N ASN A 272 31.66 3.97 -26.72
CA ASN A 272 31.66 5.35 -27.19
C ASN A 272 30.69 6.22 -26.36
N TYR A 273 29.45 5.75 -26.18
CA TYR A 273 28.43 6.47 -25.41
C TYR A 273 28.85 6.68 -23.95
N LEU A 274 29.35 5.65 -23.27
CA LEU A 274 29.81 5.77 -21.89
C LEU A 274 31.01 6.71 -21.78
N SER A 275 31.84 6.81 -22.82
CA SER A 275 32.99 7.74 -22.81
C SER A 275 32.55 9.21 -22.97
N SER A 276 31.51 9.48 -23.77
CA SER A 276 31.01 10.84 -24.01
C SER A 276 29.98 11.32 -22.99
N ASP A 277 29.11 10.41 -22.51
CA ASP A 277 27.86 10.75 -21.83
C ASP A 277 27.69 10.04 -20.46
N TYR A 278 28.78 9.54 -19.83
CA TYR A 278 28.69 8.88 -18.51
C TYR A 278 27.95 9.70 -17.43
N ILE A 279 27.97 11.03 -17.54
CA ILE A 279 27.26 11.93 -16.61
C ILE A 279 25.75 11.61 -16.59
N LYS A 280 25.14 11.26 -17.73
CA LYS A 280 23.72 10.87 -17.79
C LYS A 280 23.42 9.63 -16.95
N ILE A 281 24.37 8.69 -16.86
CA ILE A 281 24.27 7.52 -15.99
C ILE A 281 24.28 7.95 -14.52
N LEU A 282 25.21 8.82 -14.14
CA LEU A 282 25.27 9.35 -12.77
C LEU A 282 23.99 10.13 -12.42
N GLU A 283 23.50 10.98 -13.30
CA GLU A 283 22.24 11.73 -13.14
C GLU A 283 21.04 10.79 -12.98
N LEU A 284 20.96 9.72 -13.77
CA LEU A 284 19.90 8.71 -13.64
C LEU A 284 19.88 8.10 -12.23
N PHE A 285 21.03 7.64 -11.74
CA PHE A 285 21.13 7.01 -10.42
C PHE A 285 20.93 7.99 -9.26
N GLU A 286 21.42 9.23 -9.38
CA GLU A 286 21.17 10.27 -8.37
C GLU A 286 19.69 10.62 -8.31
N ASN A 287 19.01 10.75 -9.44
CA ASN A 287 17.57 11.04 -9.45
C ASN A 287 16.73 9.89 -8.90
N LYS A 288 17.08 8.63 -9.22
CA LYS A 288 16.45 7.44 -8.63
C LYS A 288 16.64 7.41 -7.12
N LYS A 289 17.88 7.61 -6.66
CA LYS A 289 18.21 7.69 -5.23
C LYS A 289 17.46 8.82 -4.53
N ALA A 290 17.47 10.02 -5.07
CA ALA A 290 16.81 11.18 -4.47
C ALA A 290 15.29 10.99 -4.32
N LYS A 291 14.65 10.23 -5.23
CA LYS A 291 13.24 9.83 -5.06
C LYS A 291 13.07 8.79 -3.96
N ALA A 292 13.90 7.76 -3.93
CA ALA A 292 13.87 6.75 -2.87
C ALA A 292 14.09 7.38 -1.49
N ASP A 293 15.10 8.25 -1.33
CA ASP A 293 15.43 8.96 -0.10
C ASP A 293 14.23 9.79 0.42
N LYS A 294 13.51 10.50 -0.46
CA LYS A 294 12.28 11.22 -0.08
C LYS A 294 11.20 10.29 0.48
N ILE A 295 11.07 9.08 -0.07
CA ILE A 295 10.09 8.10 0.41
C ILE A 295 10.53 7.53 1.77
N PHE A 296 11.82 7.25 1.94
CA PHE A 296 12.39 6.85 3.23
C PHE A 296 12.18 7.92 4.31
N ASP A 297 12.42 9.20 4.01
CA ASP A 297 12.21 10.30 4.95
C ASP A 297 10.74 10.40 5.39
N ARG A 298 9.81 10.33 4.44
CA ARG A 298 8.35 10.31 4.73
C ARG A 298 7.98 9.11 5.60
N THR A 299 8.54 7.95 5.29
CA THR A 299 8.32 6.71 6.04
C THR A 299 8.80 6.86 7.48
N LEU A 300 10.01 7.37 7.70
CA LEU A 300 10.55 7.59 9.03
C LEU A 300 9.71 8.59 9.84
N VAL A 301 9.29 9.71 9.23
CA VAL A 301 8.42 10.69 9.89
C VAL A 301 7.07 10.07 10.28
N LYS A 302 6.43 9.30 9.39
CA LYS A 302 5.15 8.64 9.67
C LYS A 302 5.28 7.62 10.79
N LEU A 303 6.34 6.81 10.78
CA LEU A 303 6.63 5.84 11.84
C LEU A 303 6.88 6.50 13.18
N GLN A 304 7.77 7.50 13.25
CA GLN A 304 8.13 8.17 14.49
C GLN A 304 6.95 8.95 15.11
N SER A 305 6.07 9.51 14.27
CA SER A 305 4.83 10.16 14.73
C SER A 305 3.82 9.19 15.32
N ASN A 306 3.98 7.89 15.08
CA ASN A 306 3.12 6.81 15.53
C ASN A 306 3.87 5.78 16.37
N ARG A 307 5.01 6.14 16.99
CA ARG A 307 5.83 5.20 17.75
C ARG A 307 5.14 4.78 19.05
N ASN A 308 4.96 3.47 19.24
CA ASN A 308 4.35 2.91 20.44
C ASN A 308 5.25 2.96 21.67
N LEU A 309 4.65 2.75 22.85
CA LEU A 309 5.38 2.67 24.11
C LEU A 309 6.34 1.46 24.10
N THR A 310 7.56 1.64 24.61
CA THR A 310 8.61 0.60 24.66
C THR A 310 9.03 -0.01 23.31
N GLU A 311 8.65 0.61 22.19
CA GLU A 311 9.03 0.17 20.86
C GLU A 311 9.83 1.24 20.12
N ASP A 312 10.68 0.79 19.20
CA ASP A 312 11.44 1.63 18.28
C ASP A 312 11.69 0.90 16.95
N PHE A 313 12.11 1.64 15.93
CA PHE A 313 12.38 1.13 14.59
C PHE A 313 13.88 1.11 14.34
N ILE A 314 14.46 -0.07 14.14
CA ILE A 314 15.92 -0.23 13.93
C ILE A 314 16.33 0.25 12.55
N GLU A 315 15.55 -0.14 11.54
CA GLU A 315 15.86 0.10 10.14
C GLU A 315 14.58 0.17 9.31
N VAL A 316 14.67 0.90 8.20
CA VAL A 316 13.66 0.98 7.15
C VAL A 316 14.38 0.70 5.84
N ASN A 317 14.16 -0.48 5.27
CA ASN A 317 14.85 -0.90 4.04
C ASN A 317 13.84 -1.26 2.95
N ILE A 318 14.30 -1.32 1.70
CA ILE A 318 13.49 -1.93 0.64
C ILE A 318 13.41 -3.43 0.88
N VAL A 319 12.23 -4.01 0.67
CA VAL A 319 12.03 -5.45 0.81
C VAL A 319 12.94 -6.23 -0.14
N PRO A 320 13.77 -7.16 0.37
CA PRO A 320 14.56 -8.03 -0.51
C PRO A 320 13.64 -8.91 -1.36
N SER A 321 14.00 -9.10 -2.62
CA SER A 321 13.22 -9.91 -3.56
C SER A 321 13.95 -11.21 -3.92
N VAL A 322 13.18 -12.29 -4.06
CA VAL A 322 13.66 -13.59 -4.57
C VAL A 322 12.96 -13.91 -5.87
N MET A 323 13.73 -14.11 -6.94
CA MET A 323 13.16 -14.43 -8.24
C MET A 323 12.70 -15.89 -8.28
N VAL A 324 11.46 -16.14 -8.68
CA VAL A 324 10.89 -17.48 -8.81
C VAL A 324 10.49 -17.73 -10.26
N SER A 325 11.06 -18.76 -10.88
CA SER A 325 10.57 -19.27 -12.16
C SER A 325 9.55 -20.40 -11.95
N VAL A 326 8.61 -20.50 -12.89
CA VAL A 326 7.59 -21.55 -12.92
C VAL A 326 7.69 -22.28 -14.25
N CYS A 327 7.82 -23.59 -14.18
CA CYS A 327 7.73 -24.49 -15.33
C CYS A 327 6.44 -25.30 -15.21
N ALA A 328 5.60 -25.31 -16.25
CA ALA A 328 4.32 -26.02 -16.23
C ALA A 328 3.89 -26.43 -17.63
N LYS A 329 3.12 -27.51 -17.73
CA LYS A 329 2.40 -27.94 -18.94
C LYS A 329 0.93 -27.62 -18.78
N ILE A 330 0.38 -26.80 -19.67
CA ILE A 330 -1.01 -26.35 -19.62
C ILE A 330 -1.75 -26.84 -20.86
N GLU A 331 -2.79 -27.66 -20.69
CA GLU A 331 -3.70 -28.03 -21.76
C GLU A 331 -4.79 -26.96 -21.88
N LEU A 332 -5.01 -26.46 -23.09
CA LEU A 332 -6.03 -25.47 -23.42
C LEU A 332 -7.27 -26.13 -24.02
N LYS A 333 -8.43 -25.51 -23.82
CA LYS A 333 -9.66 -25.89 -24.51
C LYS A 333 -9.52 -25.60 -26.03
N PRO A 334 -10.17 -26.38 -26.92
CA PRO A 334 -9.97 -26.27 -28.37
C PRO A 334 -10.29 -24.91 -29.00
N GLN A 335 -11.15 -24.09 -28.37
CA GLN A 335 -11.60 -22.80 -28.90
C GLN A 335 -10.90 -21.59 -28.25
N SER A 336 -9.92 -21.82 -27.39
CA SER A 336 -9.27 -20.75 -26.62
C SER A 336 -8.16 -20.06 -27.41
N ASN A 337 -8.06 -18.74 -27.28
CA ASN A 337 -6.93 -17.98 -27.82
C ASN A 337 -5.68 -18.19 -26.93
N PRO A 338 -4.61 -18.84 -27.45
CA PRO A 338 -3.42 -19.15 -26.64
C PRO A 338 -2.72 -17.90 -26.08
N THR A 339 -2.74 -16.79 -26.82
CA THR A 339 -2.10 -15.54 -26.41
C THR A 339 -2.82 -14.93 -25.20
N ASP A 340 -4.15 -14.81 -25.27
CA ASP A 340 -4.95 -14.23 -24.17
C ASP A 340 -4.87 -15.10 -22.92
N VAL A 341 -4.91 -16.43 -23.09
CA VAL A 341 -4.75 -17.37 -21.98
C VAL A 341 -3.35 -17.27 -21.36
N MET A 342 -2.28 -17.13 -22.17
CA MET A 342 -0.93 -16.95 -21.64
C MET A 342 -0.80 -15.66 -20.81
N VAL A 343 -1.38 -14.55 -21.27
CA VAL A 343 -1.43 -13.30 -20.49
C VAL A 343 -2.14 -13.55 -19.16
N ALA A 344 -3.32 -14.19 -19.18
CA ALA A 344 -4.07 -14.49 -17.97
C ALA A 344 -3.27 -15.40 -17.00
N ILE A 345 -2.55 -16.40 -17.53
CA ILE A 345 -1.70 -17.31 -16.74
C ILE A 345 -0.60 -16.53 -16.04
N GLN A 346 0.13 -15.68 -16.76
CA GLN A 346 1.23 -14.91 -16.18
C GLN A 346 0.73 -13.90 -15.13
N LYS A 347 -0.44 -13.28 -15.36
CA LYS A 347 -1.11 -12.43 -14.35
C LYS A 347 -1.49 -13.23 -13.11
N ALA A 348 -2.06 -14.42 -13.28
CA ALA A 348 -2.44 -15.28 -12.16
C ALA A 348 -1.23 -15.73 -11.33
N ILE A 349 -0.12 -16.11 -11.98
CA ILE A 349 1.12 -16.48 -11.28
C ILE A 349 1.69 -15.26 -10.53
N TYR A 350 1.71 -14.09 -11.17
CA TYR A 350 2.16 -12.85 -10.54
C TYR A 350 1.32 -12.53 -9.29
N ASP A 351 0.00 -12.67 -9.36
CA ASP A 351 -0.91 -12.38 -8.25
C ASP A 351 -0.86 -13.40 -7.10
N VAL A 352 -0.50 -14.64 -7.39
CA VAL A 352 -0.27 -15.67 -6.35
C VAL A 352 1.03 -15.38 -5.60
N LEU A 353 2.10 -15.03 -6.32
CA LEU A 353 3.40 -14.74 -5.70
C LEU A 353 3.40 -13.38 -5.00
N ASN A 354 2.74 -12.39 -5.58
CA ASN A 354 2.69 -11.02 -5.09
C ASN A 354 1.25 -10.48 -5.10
N PRO A 355 0.42 -10.90 -4.14
CA PRO A 355 -0.95 -10.40 -4.02
C PRO A 355 -0.91 -8.90 -3.69
N GLY A 356 -1.54 -8.10 -4.54
CA GLY A 356 -1.62 -6.64 -4.37
C GLY A 356 -2.66 -6.24 -3.32
N VAL A 357 -2.51 -5.02 -2.80
CA VAL A 357 -3.48 -4.37 -1.90
C VAL A 357 -4.10 -3.19 -2.63
N SER A 358 -5.43 -3.07 -2.61
CA SER A 358 -6.14 -1.99 -3.28
C SER A 358 -6.72 -0.99 -2.29
N PHE A 359 -6.74 0.28 -2.68
CA PHE A 359 -7.51 1.30 -1.97
C PHE A 359 -8.97 1.24 -2.38
N TYR A 360 -9.84 1.58 -1.43
CA TYR A 360 -11.27 1.67 -1.63
C TYR A 360 -11.81 3.01 -1.11
N THR A 361 -12.86 3.49 -1.77
CA THR A 361 -13.67 4.62 -1.27
C THR A 361 -14.71 4.13 -0.27
N LEU A 362 -15.18 5.03 0.59
CA LEU A 362 -16.27 4.76 1.55
C LEU A 362 -17.51 4.17 0.85
N LEU A 363 -17.91 4.75 -0.29
CA LEU A 363 -19.07 4.30 -1.06
C LEU A 363 -18.89 2.88 -1.60
N GLN A 364 -17.69 2.53 -2.09
CA GLN A 364 -17.42 1.18 -2.61
C GLN A 364 -17.52 0.13 -1.50
N LEU A 365 -16.98 0.40 -0.31
CA LEU A 365 -17.08 -0.54 0.81
C LEU A 365 -18.51 -0.65 1.34
N ALA A 366 -19.23 0.47 1.44
CA ALA A 366 -20.64 0.46 1.82
C ALA A 366 -21.51 -0.34 0.82
N GLN A 367 -21.27 -0.19 -0.48
CA GLN A 367 -21.94 -0.98 -1.53
C GLN A 367 -21.59 -2.47 -1.48
N GLN A 368 -20.41 -2.81 -0.98
CA GLN A 368 -19.99 -4.20 -0.73
C GLN A 368 -20.54 -4.78 0.57
N GLY A 369 -21.30 -4.01 1.34
CA GLY A 369 -21.97 -4.46 2.57
C GLY A 369 -21.13 -4.32 3.85
N TYR A 370 -20.01 -3.61 3.81
CA TYR A 370 -19.23 -3.31 5.03
C TYR A 370 -19.97 -2.29 5.89
N SER A 371 -19.97 -2.51 7.21
CA SER A 371 -20.53 -1.55 8.15
C SER A 371 -19.61 -0.35 8.32
N THR A 372 -20.14 0.78 8.80
CA THR A 372 -19.32 1.96 9.11
C THR A 372 -18.24 1.64 10.16
N GLU A 373 -18.57 0.83 11.17
CA GLU A 373 -17.62 0.43 12.21
C GLU A 373 -16.44 -0.37 11.61
N ASP A 374 -16.72 -1.33 10.73
CA ASP A 374 -15.67 -2.13 10.08
C ASP A 374 -14.77 -1.26 9.19
N ILE A 375 -15.36 -0.32 8.43
CA ILE A 375 -14.63 0.54 7.50
C ILE A 375 -13.64 1.45 8.22
N PHE A 376 -14.05 2.02 9.37
CA PHE A 376 -13.21 2.94 10.14
C PHE A 376 -12.33 2.24 11.19
N THR A 377 -12.29 0.90 11.20
CA THR A 377 -11.42 0.14 12.11
C THR A 377 -9.95 0.28 11.72
N GLY A 378 -9.12 0.67 12.70
CA GLY A 378 -7.68 0.85 12.56
C GLY A 378 -7.26 2.31 12.38
N PRO A 379 -6.05 2.57 11.87
CA PRO A 379 -5.49 3.91 11.75
C PRO A 379 -6.22 4.76 10.71
N ARG A 380 -6.23 6.07 10.95
CA ARG A 380 -6.70 7.04 9.97
C ARG A 380 -5.76 7.07 8.76
N LEU A 381 -6.31 6.76 7.59
CA LEU A 381 -5.61 6.80 6.31
C LEU A 381 -6.03 8.05 5.51
N GLU A 382 -5.11 8.57 4.71
CA GLU A 382 -5.31 9.78 3.90
C GLU A 382 -5.88 9.43 2.51
N HIS A 383 -5.60 8.24 1.99
CA HIS A 383 -5.82 7.89 0.59
C HIS A 383 -6.95 6.89 0.33
N GLY A 384 -7.83 6.70 1.32
CA GLY A 384 -8.98 5.79 1.24
C GLY A 384 -8.90 4.71 2.32
N PHE A 385 -9.51 3.56 2.05
CA PHE A 385 -9.59 2.45 2.98
C PHE A 385 -8.92 1.21 2.40
N LEU A 386 -8.33 0.42 3.29
CA LEU A 386 -7.69 -0.86 2.96
C LEU A 386 -8.46 -1.97 3.66
N LYS A 387 -8.61 -3.10 2.99
CA LYS A 387 -9.24 -4.30 3.58
C LYS A 387 -8.23 -5.14 4.32
N ASP A 388 -8.57 -5.55 5.52
CA ASP A 388 -7.69 -6.37 6.37
C ASP A 388 -7.34 -7.69 5.68
N GLU A 389 -8.29 -8.31 4.97
CA GLU A 389 -8.06 -9.58 4.29
C GLU A 389 -6.99 -9.45 3.19
N GLU A 390 -6.97 -8.33 2.46
CA GLU A 390 -5.98 -8.06 1.41
C GLU A 390 -4.61 -7.71 1.97
N VAL A 391 -4.57 -6.92 3.06
CA VAL A 391 -3.34 -6.63 3.77
C VAL A 391 -2.75 -7.93 4.32
N ILE A 392 -3.54 -8.76 5.03
CA ILE A 392 -3.08 -10.05 5.56
C ILE A 392 -2.59 -10.97 4.44
N LYS A 393 -3.33 -11.08 3.33
CA LYS A 393 -2.96 -11.93 2.19
C LYS A 393 -1.64 -11.49 1.52
N SER A 394 -1.30 -10.20 1.60
CA SER A 394 -0.04 -9.65 1.09
C SER A 394 1.13 -9.68 2.08
N GLN A 395 1.02 -10.48 3.15
CA GLN A 395 2.14 -10.75 4.04
C GLN A 395 3.26 -11.50 3.31
N LEU A 396 4.52 -11.22 3.70
CA LEU A 396 5.68 -11.95 3.18
C LEU A 396 5.54 -13.47 3.44
N PRO A 397 5.54 -14.30 2.39
CA PRO A 397 5.24 -15.72 2.53
C PRO A 397 6.41 -16.50 3.14
N THR A 398 6.10 -17.46 4.00
CA THR A 398 7.05 -18.47 4.49
C THR A 398 7.18 -19.67 3.55
N SER A 399 6.27 -19.80 2.59
CA SER A 399 6.31 -20.84 1.57
C SER A 399 5.48 -20.42 0.35
N VAL A 400 5.88 -20.94 -0.80
CA VAL A 400 5.09 -20.89 -2.04
C VAL A 400 4.63 -22.30 -2.36
N HIS A 401 3.32 -22.50 -2.48
CA HIS A 401 2.74 -23.79 -2.80
C HIS A 401 2.36 -23.86 -4.28
N SER A 402 2.76 -24.94 -4.96
CA SER A 402 2.36 -25.15 -6.35
C SER A 402 0.85 -25.34 -6.49
N SER A 403 0.17 -25.84 -5.46
CA SER A 403 -1.30 -25.95 -5.42
C SER A 403 -2.01 -24.61 -5.61
N ASP A 404 -1.47 -23.53 -5.05
CA ASP A 404 -2.06 -22.19 -5.16
C ASP A 404 -1.91 -21.66 -6.59
N ILE A 405 -0.75 -21.91 -7.20
CA ILE A 405 -0.49 -21.59 -8.61
C ILE A 405 -1.41 -22.40 -9.52
N ILE A 406 -1.51 -23.72 -9.30
CA ILE A 406 -2.40 -24.61 -10.06
C ILE A 406 -3.84 -24.13 -9.94
N ALA A 407 -4.33 -23.87 -8.72
CA ALA A 407 -5.69 -23.42 -8.48
C ALA A 407 -5.97 -22.06 -9.14
N ALA A 408 -5.01 -21.14 -9.14
CA ALA A 408 -5.15 -19.85 -9.82
C ALA A 408 -5.20 -20.01 -11.34
N ILE A 409 -4.35 -20.86 -11.93
CA ILE A 409 -4.35 -21.12 -13.37
C ILE A 409 -5.61 -21.87 -13.81
N MET A 410 -6.08 -22.85 -13.04
CA MET A 410 -7.28 -23.63 -13.35
C MET A 410 -8.58 -22.79 -13.36
N LYS A 411 -8.59 -21.63 -12.70
CA LYS A 411 -9.72 -20.68 -12.73
C LYS A 411 -9.82 -19.89 -14.04
N ILE A 412 -8.77 -19.90 -14.87
CA ILE A 412 -8.73 -19.12 -16.11
C ILE A 412 -9.62 -19.80 -17.15
N GLU A 413 -10.51 -19.01 -17.75
CA GLU A 413 -11.32 -19.47 -18.86
C GLU A 413 -10.43 -19.87 -20.04
N GLY A 414 -10.59 -21.11 -20.50
CA GLY A 414 -9.80 -21.67 -21.59
C GLY A 414 -8.69 -22.63 -21.16
N VAL A 415 -8.39 -22.74 -19.86
CA VAL A 415 -7.54 -23.81 -19.33
C VAL A 415 -8.38 -25.08 -19.13
N GLN A 416 -7.85 -26.22 -19.58
CA GLN A 416 -8.43 -27.55 -19.38
C GLN A 416 -7.71 -28.33 -18.27
N SER A 417 -6.37 -28.30 -18.23
CA SER A 417 -5.60 -28.93 -17.16
C SER A 417 -4.22 -28.29 -17.00
N VAL A 418 -3.63 -28.42 -15.81
CA VAL A 418 -2.28 -27.96 -15.48
C VAL A 418 -1.50 -29.12 -14.87
N ASN A 419 -0.36 -29.46 -15.48
CA ASN A 419 0.46 -30.60 -15.10
C ASN A 419 1.93 -30.19 -14.93
N ASN A 420 2.66 -30.97 -14.12
CA ASN A 420 4.11 -30.83 -13.93
C ASN A 420 4.56 -29.42 -13.53
N VAL A 421 3.90 -28.81 -12.55
CA VAL A 421 4.32 -27.52 -12.00
C VAL A 421 5.60 -27.71 -11.19
N LEU A 422 6.67 -27.08 -11.64
CA LEU A 422 7.97 -27.04 -10.97
C LEU A 422 8.39 -25.60 -10.76
N MET A 423 8.96 -25.30 -9.60
CA MET A 423 9.41 -23.96 -9.24
C MET A 423 10.92 -23.96 -9.00
N THR A 424 11.61 -22.90 -9.42
CA THR A 424 13.02 -22.67 -9.08
C THR A 424 13.21 -21.25 -8.57
N ALA A 425 13.87 -21.10 -7.41
CA ALA A 425 14.23 -19.80 -6.87
C ALA A 425 15.68 -19.43 -7.24
N TYR A 426 15.91 -18.14 -7.49
CA TYR A 426 17.23 -17.59 -7.80
C TYR A 426 17.60 -16.49 -6.82
N ASP A 427 18.89 -16.38 -6.52
CA ASP A 427 19.46 -15.28 -5.75
C ASP A 427 19.56 -13.99 -6.59
N ALA A 428 20.03 -12.90 -5.97
CA ALA A 428 20.21 -11.62 -6.63
C ALA A 428 21.23 -11.64 -7.78
N ALA A 429 22.16 -12.61 -7.78
CA ALA A 429 23.12 -12.84 -8.86
C ALA A 429 22.54 -13.71 -9.98
N GLY A 430 21.28 -14.16 -9.85
CA GLY A 430 20.63 -15.03 -10.82
C GLY A 430 21.10 -16.48 -10.74
N ASN A 431 21.75 -16.91 -9.65
CA ASN A 431 22.11 -18.31 -9.47
C ASN A 431 20.97 -19.07 -8.78
N PRO A 432 20.69 -20.33 -9.15
CA PRO A 432 19.70 -21.14 -8.45
C PRO A 432 20.07 -21.30 -6.97
N ILE A 433 19.10 -21.09 -6.08
CA ILE A 433 19.31 -21.25 -4.64
C ILE A 433 19.34 -22.75 -4.31
N ALA A 434 20.40 -23.19 -3.62
CA ALA A 434 20.56 -24.58 -3.21
C ALA A 434 19.32 -25.11 -2.45
N GLY A 435 18.83 -26.28 -2.84
CA GLY A 435 17.63 -26.89 -2.26
C GLY A 435 16.31 -26.28 -2.70
N LYS A 436 16.30 -25.28 -3.59
CA LYS A 436 15.10 -24.62 -4.14
C LYS A 436 15.03 -24.67 -5.66
N THR A 437 15.55 -25.75 -6.25
CA THR A 437 15.53 -26.00 -7.69
C THR A 437 14.58 -27.15 -8.02
N ASN A 438 13.74 -26.99 -9.04
CA ASN A 438 12.75 -27.97 -9.48
C ASN A 438 11.82 -28.47 -8.35
N VAL A 439 11.40 -27.57 -7.47
CA VAL A 439 10.51 -27.89 -6.34
C VAL A 439 9.08 -28.06 -6.86
N SER A 440 8.48 -29.22 -6.63
CA SER A 440 7.16 -29.59 -7.18
C SER A 440 5.96 -29.25 -6.28
N TRP A 441 6.15 -29.11 -4.97
CA TRP A 441 5.03 -29.00 -4.02
C TRP A 441 5.04 -27.72 -3.18
N CYS A 442 6.10 -27.52 -2.42
CA CYS A 442 6.20 -26.41 -1.47
C CYS A 442 7.64 -25.90 -1.46
N MET A 443 7.82 -24.64 -1.85
CA MET A 443 9.10 -23.95 -1.80
C MET A 443 9.18 -23.13 -0.52
N PRO A 444 10.01 -23.51 0.47
CA PRO A 444 10.16 -22.74 1.70
C PRO A 444 10.88 -21.41 1.43
N LEU A 445 10.34 -20.34 2.00
CA LEU A 445 10.88 -18.99 1.99
C LEU A 445 11.12 -18.51 3.43
N PRO A 446 12.09 -17.62 3.65
CA PRO A 446 12.45 -17.18 5.00
C PRO A 446 11.38 -16.30 5.68
N GLY A 447 10.38 -15.79 4.95
CA GLY A 447 9.31 -14.94 5.50
C GLY A 447 9.68 -13.48 5.70
N ASP A 448 10.85 -13.06 5.18
CA ASP A 448 11.39 -11.70 5.15
C ASP A 448 11.83 -11.29 3.73
N VAL A 449 11.39 -12.05 2.71
CA VAL A 449 11.67 -11.77 1.30
C VAL A 449 10.39 -11.84 0.48
N ARG A 450 10.33 -11.04 -0.59
CA ARG A 450 9.22 -11.00 -1.53
C ARG A 450 9.50 -11.89 -2.76
N PRO A 451 8.67 -12.90 -3.07
CA PRO A 451 8.86 -13.66 -4.30
C PRO A 451 8.36 -12.89 -5.52
N THR A 452 9.19 -12.81 -6.56
CA THR A 452 8.85 -12.14 -7.82
C THR A 452 8.86 -13.13 -8.98
N PHE A 453 7.85 -13.08 -9.83
CA PHE A 453 7.76 -13.96 -11.00
C PHE A 453 8.83 -13.61 -12.04
N ASN A 454 9.73 -14.54 -12.34
CA ASN A 454 10.74 -14.38 -13.40
C ASN A 454 10.26 -15.04 -14.70
N ARG A 455 9.71 -14.22 -15.60
CA ARG A 455 9.23 -14.68 -16.91
C ARG A 455 10.35 -15.24 -17.79
N LYS A 456 11.48 -14.53 -17.92
CA LYS A 456 12.59 -14.88 -18.83
C LYS A 456 13.16 -16.28 -18.53
N ARG A 457 13.06 -16.74 -17.28
CA ARG A 457 13.53 -18.07 -16.83
C ARG A 457 12.41 -19.09 -16.64
N SER A 458 11.16 -18.73 -16.90
CA SER A 458 9.99 -19.61 -16.76
C SER A 458 9.67 -20.32 -18.07
N GLN A 459 9.19 -21.56 -17.97
CA GLN A 459 8.81 -22.35 -19.14
C GLN A 459 7.36 -22.81 -19.03
N LEU A 460 6.44 -22.02 -19.58
CA LEU A 460 5.01 -22.30 -19.61
C LEU A 460 4.65 -22.90 -20.99
N GLN A 461 4.51 -24.23 -21.04
CA GLN A 461 4.22 -24.95 -22.29
C GLN A 461 2.71 -25.06 -22.48
N LEU A 462 2.19 -24.49 -23.56
CA LEU A 462 0.78 -24.61 -23.93
C LEU A 462 0.59 -25.83 -24.84
N PHE A 463 -0.50 -26.54 -24.64
CA PHE A 463 -0.94 -27.66 -25.48
C PHE A 463 -2.38 -27.44 -25.94
N GLN A 464 -2.68 -27.81 -27.17
CA GLN A 464 -4.03 -27.88 -27.71
C GLN A 464 -4.23 -29.24 -28.38
N ASN A 465 -5.21 -30.00 -27.90
CA ASN A 465 -5.45 -31.38 -28.34
C ASN A 465 -4.19 -32.27 -28.22
N GLY A 466 -3.41 -32.07 -27.16
CA GLY A 466 -2.15 -32.78 -26.93
C GLY A 466 -0.96 -32.37 -27.80
N ILE A 467 -1.11 -31.34 -28.66
CA ILE A 467 -0.05 -30.81 -29.51
C ILE A 467 0.54 -29.55 -28.85
N PRO A 468 1.87 -29.45 -28.70
CA PRO A 468 2.49 -28.25 -28.14
C PRO A 468 2.26 -27.05 -29.07
N PHE A 469 1.73 -25.97 -28.51
CA PHE A 469 1.52 -24.71 -29.19
C PHE A 469 2.69 -23.75 -28.86
N LEU A 470 3.41 -23.32 -29.89
CA LEU A 470 4.50 -22.35 -29.77
C LEU A 470 3.98 -20.95 -30.10
N LEU A 471 4.23 -19.99 -29.21
CA LEU A 471 3.91 -18.59 -29.43
C LEU A 471 4.93 -17.98 -30.40
N SER A 472 4.44 -17.28 -31.43
CA SER A 472 5.29 -16.48 -32.32
C SER A 472 5.98 -15.36 -31.54
N GLU A 473 7.09 -14.84 -32.08
CA GLU A 473 7.82 -13.72 -31.46
C GLU A 473 6.93 -12.48 -31.27
N ASP A 474 6.07 -12.17 -32.23
CA ASP A 474 5.11 -11.06 -32.13
C ASP A 474 4.09 -11.27 -31.01
N ALA A 475 3.59 -12.50 -30.85
CA ALA A 475 2.68 -12.84 -29.76
C ALA A 475 3.39 -12.70 -28.40
N GLN A 476 4.64 -13.13 -28.29
CA GLN A 476 5.44 -12.96 -27.08
C GLN A 476 5.65 -11.48 -26.74
N ARG A 477 6.01 -10.64 -27.72
CA ARG A 477 6.14 -9.18 -27.52
C ARG A 477 4.83 -8.54 -27.06
N ASN A 478 3.69 -8.94 -27.62
CA ASN A 478 2.38 -8.45 -27.20
C ASN A 478 2.07 -8.85 -25.75
N ILE A 479 2.31 -10.12 -25.39
CA ILE A 479 2.18 -10.60 -24.01
C ILE A 479 3.04 -9.75 -23.06
N ASP A 480 4.27 -9.46 -23.46
CA ASP A 480 5.21 -8.68 -22.66
C ASP A 480 4.72 -7.27 -22.38
N GLN A 481 4.19 -6.59 -23.41
CA GLN A 481 3.57 -5.28 -23.28
C GLN A 481 2.34 -5.31 -22.36
N GLN A 482 1.46 -6.29 -22.53
CA GLN A 482 0.26 -6.41 -21.70
C GLN A 482 0.57 -6.69 -20.22
N ILE A 483 1.61 -7.47 -19.94
CA ILE A 483 2.06 -7.73 -18.57
C ILE A 483 2.70 -6.48 -17.97
N SER A 484 3.48 -5.72 -18.75
CA SER A 484 4.04 -4.44 -18.30
C SER A 484 2.92 -3.46 -17.92
N ILE A 485 1.95 -3.25 -18.81
CA ILE A 485 0.78 -2.39 -18.56
C ILE A 485 0.00 -2.84 -17.33
N TYR A 486 -0.16 -4.15 -17.14
CA TYR A 486 -0.87 -4.69 -15.98
C TYR A 486 -0.20 -4.36 -14.65
N LYS A 487 1.14 -4.47 -14.59
CA LYS A 487 1.92 -4.07 -13.41
C LYS A 487 1.71 -2.58 -13.12
N SER A 488 1.88 -1.72 -14.12
CA SER A 488 1.73 -0.28 -13.94
C SER A 488 0.29 0.14 -13.60
N PHE A 489 -0.73 -0.54 -14.12
CA PHE A 489 -2.13 -0.26 -13.77
C PHE A 489 -2.45 -0.57 -12.30
N LYS A 490 -1.88 -1.65 -11.74
CA LYS A 490 -2.02 -1.96 -10.31
C LYS A 490 -1.44 -0.86 -9.43
N THR A 491 -0.29 -0.30 -9.83
CA THR A 491 0.32 0.86 -9.15
C THR A 491 -0.56 2.12 -9.30
N ALA A 492 -1.14 2.37 -10.48
CA ALA A 492 -1.91 3.58 -10.79
C ALA A 492 -3.28 3.66 -10.08
N GLN A 493 -3.92 2.53 -9.74
CA GLN A 493 -5.22 2.53 -9.05
C GLN A 493 -5.19 3.28 -7.70
N LYS A 494 -4.05 3.24 -7.00
CA LYS A 494 -3.79 4.03 -5.80
C LYS A 494 -3.96 5.54 -6.05
N TYR A 495 -3.35 6.06 -7.12
CA TYR A 495 -3.36 7.48 -7.48
C TYR A 495 -4.72 8.02 -7.95
N ILE A 496 -5.59 7.17 -8.52
CA ILE A 496 -6.92 7.57 -8.97
C ILE A 496 -7.86 7.84 -7.78
N ILE A 497 -7.73 7.08 -6.69
CA ILE A 497 -8.54 7.27 -5.49
C ILE A 497 -8.05 8.51 -4.72
N LEU A 498 -6.73 8.66 -4.59
CA LEU A 498 -6.02 9.86 -4.12
C LEU A 498 -6.65 11.19 -4.64
N LEU A 499 -6.92 11.28 -5.94
CA LEU A 499 -7.50 12.49 -6.56
C LEU A 499 -9.00 12.69 -6.27
N LYS A 500 -9.72 11.64 -5.89
CA LYS A 500 -11.17 11.67 -5.64
C LYS A 500 -11.52 11.91 -4.18
N THR A 501 -10.72 11.45 -3.22
CA THR A 501 -11.01 11.60 -1.78
C THR A 501 -11.04 13.08 -1.34
N TYR A 502 -10.23 13.94 -1.98
CA TYR A 502 -10.24 15.40 -1.73
C TYR A 502 -11.55 16.11 -2.12
N ARG A 503 -12.46 15.47 -2.86
CA ARG A 503 -13.71 16.12 -3.33
C ARG A 503 -14.95 15.81 -2.50
N TYR A 504 -14.97 14.74 -1.70
CA TYR A 504 -16.21 14.27 -1.07
C TYR A 504 -16.45 14.76 0.37
N LEU A 505 -15.55 15.54 0.95
CA LEU A 505 -15.74 16.11 2.30
C LEU A 505 -16.31 17.55 2.31
N LYS A 506 -16.58 18.16 1.15
CA LYS A 506 -17.46 19.34 1.12
C LYS A 506 -18.90 18.85 0.98
N ALA A 507 -19.67 19.02 2.07
CA ALA A 507 -21.11 18.83 2.04
C ALA A 507 -21.72 19.55 0.84
N PRO A 508 -22.69 18.95 0.12
CA PRO A 508 -23.41 19.65 -0.91
C PRO A 508 -24.10 20.84 -0.27
N THR A 509 -23.69 22.05 -0.64
CA THR A 509 -24.46 23.25 -0.36
C THR A 509 -25.77 23.12 -1.14
N THR A 510 -26.84 22.78 -0.43
CA THR A 510 -28.20 22.87 -0.96
C THR A 510 -28.51 24.34 -1.20
N SER A 511 -28.60 24.73 -2.47
CA SER A 511 -29.19 25.99 -2.94
C SER A 511 -30.70 25.96 -2.84
#